data_AF-A0A524CIS1-F1
#
_entry.id   AF-A0A524CIS1-F1
#
_cell.length_a   1.000
_cell.length_b   1.000
_cell.length_c   1.000
_cell.angle_alpha   90.00
_cell.angle_beta   90.00
_cell.angle_gamma   90.00
#
_symmetry.space_group_name_H-M   'P 1'
#
loop_
_entity.id
_entity.type
_entity.pdbx_description
1 polymer ?
#
loop_
_entity_poly.entity_id
_entity_poly.type
_entity_poly.pdbx_seq_one_letter_code
_entity_poly.pdbx_strand_id
1 'polypeptide(L)'
;MVEKYVTDKEYETYFSSLNGLRGRIVGELTIKSGMNILDVATGYGFFALEIVERGKDLKITGIDITKSNVENSKKNIKKRNFGEQIEVKQ
;
A
#
# COMPACT_ATOMS: atom_id res chain seq x y z
N MET A 1 -21.70 8.98 -14.62
CA MET A 1 -20.34 8.43 -14.43
C MET A 1 -19.84 8.10 -15.82
N VAL A 2 -18.71 8.67 -16.26
CA VAL A 2 -18.16 8.38 -17.59
C VAL A 2 -17.24 7.18 -17.43
N GLU A 3 -17.52 6.09 -18.16
CA GLU A 3 -16.63 4.93 -18.19
C GLU A 3 -15.31 5.33 -18.84
N LYS A 4 -14.20 5.05 -18.16
CA LYS A 4 -12.84 5.32 -18.65
C LYS A 4 -12.10 4.00 -18.78
N TYR A 5 -11.78 3.62 -20.01
CA TYR A 5 -10.93 2.47 -20.29
C TYR A 5 -9.47 2.89 -20.13
N VAL A 6 -8.68 2.04 -19.49
CA VAL A 6 -7.23 2.21 -19.30
C VAL A 6 -6.55 0.91 -19.74
N THR A 7 -5.34 1.02 -20.29
CA THR A 7 -4.51 -0.15 -20.59
C THR A 7 -4.06 -0.84 -19.31
N ASP A 8 -3.65 -2.12 -19.37
CA ASP A 8 -3.12 -2.85 -18.20
C ASP A 8 -1.98 -2.09 -17.51
N LYS A 9 -1.09 -1.49 -18.32
CA LYS A 9 0.03 -0.69 -17.84
C LYS A 9 -0.42 0.59 -17.13
N GLU A 10 -1.47 1.23 -17.63
CA GLU A 10 -2.07 2.39 -16.97
C GLU A 10 -2.82 1.97 -15.71
N TYR A 11 -3.55 0.84 -15.74
CA TYR A 11 -4.32 0.31 -14.62
C TYR A 11 -3.47 0.11 -13.36
N GLU A 12 -2.25 -0.44 -13.52
CA GLU A 12 -1.29 -0.64 -12.42
C GLU A 12 -1.00 0.63 -11.61
N THR A 13 -1.02 1.79 -12.27
CA THR A 13 -0.75 3.10 -11.62
C THR A 13 -1.98 4.00 -11.58
N TYR A 14 -3.10 3.60 -12.19
CA TYR A 14 -4.33 4.38 -12.28
C TYR A 14 -4.89 4.72 -10.90
N PHE A 15 -4.77 3.77 -9.98
CA PHE A 15 -5.21 3.96 -8.60
C PHE A 15 -4.20 4.71 -7.75
N SER A 16 -2.98 5.01 -8.23
CA SER A 16 -1.88 5.51 -7.39
C SER A 16 -2.23 6.82 -6.66
N SER A 17 -3.14 7.63 -7.20
CA SER A 17 -3.58 8.85 -6.54
C SER A 17 -5.08 9.07 -6.46
N LEU A 18 -5.94 8.15 -6.93
CA LEU A 18 -7.42 8.24 -7.07
C LEU A 18 -8.10 9.32 -6.17
N ASN A 19 -7.95 10.60 -6.53
CA ASN A 19 -8.28 11.77 -5.70
C ASN A 19 -7.93 11.66 -4.19
N GLY A 20 -6.72 11.23 -3.86
CA GLY A 20 -6.25 11.05 -2.49
C GLY A 20 -6.94 9.93 -1.70
N LEU A 21 -7.63 8.99 -2.37
CA LEU A 21 -8.47 7.98 -1.71
C LEU A 21 -7.76 7.23 -0.58
N ARG A 22 -6.53 6.75 -0.80
CA ARG A 22 -5.77 6.03 0.24
C ARG A 22 -5.58 6.89 1.49
N GLY A 23 -5.05 8.10 1.32
CA GLY A 23 -4.84 9.02 2.44
C GLY A 23 -6.13 9.42 3.16
N ARG A 24 -7.27 9.47 2.45
CA ARG A 24 -8.59 9.67 3.06
C ARG A 24 -9.04 8.47 3.89
N ILE A 25 -8.94 7.25 3.34
CA ILE A 25 -9.24 6.01 4.08
C ILE A 25 -8.38 5.94 5.33
N VAL A 26 -7.06 6.14 5.22
CA VAL A 26 -6.16 6.11 6.37
C VAL A 26 -6.51 7.20 7.40
N GLY A 27 -6.98 8.37 6.96
CA GLY A 27 -7.44 9.43 7.86
C GLY A 27 -8.70 9.09 8.67
N GLU A 28 -9.51 8.16 8.18
CA GLU A 28 -10.71 7.67 8.88
C GLU A 28 -10.42 6.45 9.77
N LEU A 29 -9.29 5.75 9.55
CA LEU A 29 -8.88 4.61 10.38
C LEU A 29 -8.33 5.08 11.74
N THR A 30 -8.69 4.37 12.81
CA THR A 30 -8.13 4.62 14.15
C THR A 30 -6.81 3.88 14.32
N ILE A 31 -5.77 4.35 13.63
CA ILE A 31 -4.40 3.82 13.74
C ILE A 31 -3.75 4.36 15.01
N LYS A 32 -3.22 3.47 15.84
CA LYS A 32 -2.50 3.81 17.07
C LYS A 32 -1.06 3.31 17.02
N SER A 33 -0.20 3.97 17.77
CA SER A 33 1.21 3.58 17.89
C SER A 33 1.35 2.13 18.36
N GLY A 34 2.33 1.39 17.83
CA GLY A 34 2.61 0.02 18.26
C GLY A 34 1.69 -1.06 17.67
N MET A 35 0.77 -0.71 16.76
CA MET A 35 -0.11 -1.68 16.12
C MET A 35 0.64 -2.56 15.10
N ASN A 36 0.20 -3.82 15.01
CA ASN A 36 0.53 -4.73 13.92
C ASN A 36 -0.64 -4.79 12.95
N ILE A 37 -0.42 -4.49 11.68
CA ILE A 37 -1.46 -4.32 10.66
C ILE A 37 -1.25 -5.33 9.53
N LEU A 38 -2.33 -5.93 9.05
CA LEU A 38 -2.34 -6.81 7.87
C LEU A 38 -2.98 -6.06 6.69
N ASP A 39 -2.23 -5.88 5.60
CA ASP A 39 -2.70 -5.31 4.34
C ASP A 39 -2.93 -6.43 3.32
N VAL A 40 -4.21 -6.79 3.12
CA VAL A 40 -4.62 -7.90 2.26
C VAL A 40 -4.82 -7.42 0.83
N ALA A 41 -4.25 -8.15 -0.13
CA ALA A 41 -4.14 -7.72 -1.53
C ALA A 41 -3.37 -6.39 -1.64
N THR A 42 -2.18 -6.36 -1.02
CA THR A 42 -1.36 -5.14 -0.90
C THR A 42 -0.92 -4.59 -2.26
N GLY A 43 -0.98 -5.39 -3.33
CA GLY A 43 -0.59 -5.00 -4.68
C GLY A 43 0.85 -4.47 -4.67
N TYR A 44 1.01 -3.22 -5.10
CA TYR A 44 2.31 -2.55 -5.16
C TYR A 44 2.71 -1.86 -3.83
N GLY A 45 2.02 -2.16 -2.73
CA GLY A 45 2.37 -1.72 -1.37
C GLY A 45 2.03 -0.26 -1.06
N PHE A 46 1.30 0.44 -1.94
CA PHE A 46 1.02 1.87 -1.75
C PHE A 46 0.10 2.16 -0.56
N PHE A 47 -0.80 1.24 -0.20
CA PHE A 47 -1.65 1.46 0.97
C PHE A 47 -0.91 1.22 2.28
N ALA A 48 -0.10 0.15 2.37
CA ALA A 48 0.85 -0.05 3.46
C ALA A 48 1.77 1.18 3.68
N LEU A 49 2.25 1.81 2.60
CA LEU A 49 3.05 3.04 2.68
C LEU A 49 2.26 4.24 3.25
N GLU A 50 1.00 4.41 2.86
CA GLU A 50 0.15 5.47 3.42
C GLU A 50 -0.16 5.24 4.90
N ILE A 51 -0.30 3.98 5.33
CA ILE A 51 -0.52 3.61 6.73
C ILE A 51 0.72 3.88 7.58
N VAL A 52 1.91 3.45 7.12
CA VAL A 52 3.15 3.55 7.93
C VAL A 52 3.54 5.00 8.23
N GLU A 53 3.21 5.92 7.32
CA GLU A 53 3.50 7.35 7.47
C GLU A 53 2.62 8.05 8.53
N ARG A 54 1.56 7.39 9.01
CA ARG A 54 0.54 8.01 9.90
C ARG A 54 0.69 7.70 11.38
N GLY A 55 1.50 6.71 11.73
CA GLY A 55 1.71 6.31 13.11
C GLY A 55 3.18 6.06 13.43
N LYS A 56 3.50 6.03 14.72
CA LYS A 56 4.83 5.64 15.21
C LYS A 56 4.84 4.14 15.52
N ASP A 57 5.99 3.51 15.38
CA ASP A 57 6.23 2.11 15.75
C ASP A 57 5.19 1.13 15.19
N LEU A 58 4.75 1.35 13.95
CA LEU A 58 3.85 0.43 13.27
C LEU A 58 4.65 -0.71 12.64
N LYS A 59 4.06 -1.92 12.66
CA LYS A 59 4.50 -3.03 11.81
C LYS A 59 3.39 -3.43 10.87
N ILE A 60 3.70 -3.53 9.59
CA ILE A 60 2.73 -3.86 8.55
C ILE A 60 3.20 -5.13 7.84
N THR A 61 2.29 -6.10 7.71
CA THR A 61 2.46 -7.26 6.85
C THR A 61 1.56 -7.09 5.63
N GLY A 62 2.13 -6.94 4.45
CA GLY A 62 1.40 -7.00 3.19
C GLY A 62 1.34 -8.43 2.67
N ILE A 63 0.18 -8.85 2.16
CA ILE A 63 0.05 -10.13 1.43
C ILE A 63 -0.54 -9.89 0.05
N ASP A 64 0.02 -10.55 -0.96
CA ASP A 64 -0.53 -10.55 -2.31
C ASP A 64 -0.25 -11.87 -3.02
N ILE A 65 -1.27 -12.43 -3.67
CA ILE A 65 -1.16 -13.71 -4.35
C ILE A 65 -0.23 -13.66 -5.57
N THR A 66 -0.03 -12.48 -6.14
CA THR A 66 0.75 -12.30 -7.36
C THR A 66 2.21 -11.98 -7.03
N LYS A 67 3.12 -12.86 -7.44
CA LYS A 67 4.55 -12.71 -7.17
C LYS A 67 5.14 -11.38 -7.67
N SER A 68 4.74 -10.91 -8.86
CA SER A 68 5.22 -9.62 -9.39
C SER A 68 4.76 -8.44 -8.53
N ASN A 69 3.56 -8.48 -7.94
CA ASN A 69 3.07 -7.48 -7.00
C ASN A 69 3.94 -7.47 -5.72
N VAL A 70 4.24 -8.65 -5.18
CA VAL A 70 5.14 -8.79 -4.02
C VAL A 70 6.54 -8.23 -4.32
N GLU A 71 7.09 -8.45 -5.52
CA GLU A 71 8.39 -7.89 -5.90
C GLU A 71 8.35 -6.37 -6.08
N ASN A 72 7.30 -5.85 -6.72
CA ASN A 72 7.13 -4.42 -6.95
C ASN A 72 6.85 -3.65 -5.65
N SER A 73 6.04 -4.21 -4.74
CA SER A 73 5.83 -3.63 -3.40
C SER A 73 7.12 -3.54 -2.61
N LYS A 74 7.93 -4.61 -2.57
CA LYS A 74 9.25 -4.58 -1.92
C LYS A 74 10.16 -3.49 -2.48
N LYS A 75 10.18 -3.30 -3.81
CA LYS A 75 10.94 -2.20 -4.45
C LYS A 75 10.41 -0.82 -4.01
N ASN A 76 9.10 -0.62 -4.00
CA ASN A 76 8.48 0.64 -3.59
C ASN A 76 8.73 0.96 -2.11
N ILE A 77 8.59 -0.02 -1.23
CA ILE A 77 8.86 0.09 0.21
C ILE A 77 10.31 0.46 0.46
N LYS A 78 11.25 -0.24 -0.20
CA LYS A 78 12.68 0.06 -0.10
C LYS A 78 13.00 1.48 -0.59
N LYS A 79 12.39 1.91 -1.70
CA LYS A 79 12.59 3.27 -2.24
C LYS A 79 12.14 4.37 -1.27
N ARG A 80 11.19 4.08 -0.37
CA ARG A 80 10.72 5.01 0.67
C ARG A 80 11.33 4.76 2.06
N ASN A 81 12.33 3.88 2.18
CA ASN A 81 13.03 3.55 3.42
C ASN A 81 12.15 2.98 4.55
N PHE A 82 11.09 2.24 4.21
CA PHE A 82 10.21 1.59 5.19
C PHE A 82 10.40 0.07 5.31
N GLY A 83 11.57 -0.45 4.90
CA GLY A 83 11.84 -1.88 4.87
C GLY A 83 11.93 -2.57 6.23
N GLU A 84 12.07 -1.80 7.31
CA GLU A 84 12.09 -2.34 8.69
C GLU A 84 10.68 -2.44 9.29
N GLN A 85 9.76 -1.59 8.84
CA GLN A 85 8.39 -1.49 9.33
C GLN A 85 7.41 -2.32 8.48
N ILE A 86 7.70 -2.52 7.20
CA ILE A 86 6.81 -3.20 6.25
C ILE A 86 7.47 -4.46 5.71
N GLU A 87 6.83 -5.60 5.95
CA GLU A 87 7.17 -6.89 5.35
C GLU A 87 6.09 -7.26 4.32
N VAL A 88 6.49 -7.83 3.17
CA VAL A 88 5.52 -8.34 2.16
C VAL A 88 5.77 -9.80 1.83
N LYS A 89 4.69 -10.59 1.90
CA LYS A 89 4.66 -12.04 1.66
C LYS A 89 3.73 -12.36 0.49
N GLN A 90 3.99 -13.50 -0.13
CA GLN A 90 3.05 -14.12 -1.08
C GLN A 90 2.15 -15.08 -0.31
#